data_AF-A0A836SFG8-F1
#
_entry.id   AF-A0A836SFG8-F1
#
_cell.length_a   1.000
_cell.length_b   1.000
_cell.length_c   1.000
_cell.angle_alpha   90.00
_cell.angle_beta   90.00
_cell.angle_gamma   90.00
#
_symmetry.space_group_name_H-M   'P 1'
#
loop_
_entity.id
_entity.type
_entity.pdbx_description
1 polymer ?
#
loop_
_entity_poly.entity_id
_entity_poly.type
_entity_poly.pdbx_seq_one_letter_code
_entity_poly.pdbx_strand_id
1 'polypeptide(L)'
;MTTRIIDKLSPELTHILFEAGNRKLVLLEGKDDIEVFEEWFMENLSDICFHAPGGCSNVETFLQETLEKSEKGEVYGIIDRDFRTKQEVNASLSESAHLFILRRYALENYLLEPFAVWEELRIYPSKSFKVADSSAMEKELLKLCEQLKTLIAANSVIYEASTGAKYFKEGYIMSDRANIIQQTSKRLNWELAKVEQKIAEKEIIIQ
;
A
#
# COMPACT_ATOMS: atom_id res chain seq x y z
N MET A 1 -38.14 0.95 -30.84
CA MET A 1 -37.84 0.62 -29.43
C MET A 1 -36.42 0.11 -29.39
N THR A 2 -35.49 0.93 -28.94
CA THR A 2 -34.09 0.55 -28.80
C THR A 2 -33.94 -0.15 -27.45
N THR A 3 -33.81 -1.47 -27.47
CA THR A 3 -33.55 -2.27 -26.27
C THR A 3 -32.22 -1.80 -25.69
N ARG A 4 -32.25 -1.07 -24.57
CA ARG A 4 -31.04 -0.82 -23.79
C ARG A 4 -30.58 -2.17 -23.25
N ILE A 5 -29.53 -2.72 -23.85
CA ILE A 5 -28.81 -3.85 -23.27
C ILE A 5 -28.18 -3.28 -22.01
N ILE A 6 -28.71 -3.68 -20.85
CA ILE A 6 -28.02 -3.50 -19.58
C ILE A 6 -26.95 -4.60 -19.60
N ASP A 7 -25.72 -4.25 -19.97
CA ASP A 7 -24.60 -5.15 -19.76
C ASP A 7 -24.59 -5.50 -18.27
N LYS A 8 -24.88 -6.76 -17.95
CA LYS A 8 -24.98 -7.21 -16.56
C LYS A 8 -23.62 -6.96 -15.90
N LEU A 9 -23.63 -6.20 -14.81
CA LEU A 9 -22.47 -6.08 -13.92
C LEU A 9 -21.99 -7.46 -13.51
N SER A 10 -20.69 -7.59 -13.22
CA SER A 10 -20.17 -8.85 -12.69
C SER A 10 -20.92 -9.21 -11.39
N PRO A 11 -21.08 -10.51 -11.05
CA PRO A 11 -21.73 -10.91 -9.81
C PRO A 11 -21.09 -10.28 -8.57
N GLU A 12 -19.76 -10.15 -8.60
CA GLU A 12 -18.97 -9.51 -7.54
C GLU A 12 -19.31 -8.03 -7.41
N LEU A 13 -19.26 -7.28 -8.52
CA LEU A 13 -19.62 -5.86 -8.52
C LEU A 13 -21.08 -5.63 -8.10
N THR A 14 -21.99 -6.52 -8.53
CA THR A 14 -23.41 -6.46 -8.12
C THR A 14 -23.54 -6.63 -6.61
N HIS A 15 -22.80 -7.57 -6.02
CA HIS A 15 -22.83 -7.81 -4.59
C HIS A 15 -22.27 -6.61 -3.80
N ILE A 16 -21.12 -6.09 -4.21
CA ILE A 16 -20.49 -4.91 -3.58
C ILE A 16 -21.42 -3.70 -3.61
N LEU A 17 -22.04 -3.43 -4.76
CA LEU A 17 -22.97 -2.30 -4.91
C LEU A 17 -24.25 -2.49 -4.09
N PHE A 18 -24.74 -3.72 -3.99
CA PHE A 18 -25.88 -4.04 -3.14
C PHE A 18 -25.55 -3.82 -1.65
N GLU A 19 -24.37 -4.27 -1.19
CA GLU A 19 -23.91 -4.05 0.18
C GLU A 19 -23.71 -2.57 0.49
N ALA A 20 -23.11 -1.82 -0.43
CA ALA A 20 -22.94 -0.38 -0.27
C ALA A 20 -24.29 0.34 -0.15
N GLY A 21 -25.32 -0.09 -0.89
CA GLY A 21 -26.62 0.56 -0.92
C GLY A 21 -26.48 2.03 -1.31
N ASN A 22 -27.04 2.93 -0.49
CA ASN A 22 -26.95 4.38 -0.72
C ASN A 22 -25.66 5.02 -0.19
N ARG A 23 -24.81 4.27 0.52
CA ARG A 23 -23.57 4.78 1.12
C ARG A 23 -22.50 5.00 0.07
N LYS A 24 -21.56 5.90 0.32
CA LYS A 24 -20.35 6.08 -0.51
C LYS A 24 -19.53 4.80 -0.47
N LEU A 25 -19.14 4.28 -1.62
CA LEU A 25 -18.30 3.09 -1.69
C LEU A 25 -16.83 3.52 -1.73
N VAL A 26 -16.02 3.01 -0.81
CA VAL A 26 -14.58 3.26 -0.76
C VAL A 26 -13.85 1.92 -0.89
N LEU A 27 -13.09 1.79 -1.97
CA LEU A 27 -12.30 0.61 -2.30
C LEU A 27 -10.89 0.73 -1.69
N LEU A 28 -10.45 -0.29 -0.95
CA LEU A 28 -9.14 -0.37 -0.27
C LEU A 28 -8.34 -1.58 -0.80
N GLU A 29 -7.04 -1.63 -0.57
CA GLU A 29 -6.22 -2.74 -1.11
C GLU A 29 -6.45 -4.05 -0.36
N GLY A 30 -6.34 -4.01 0.96
CA GLY A 30 -6.37 -5.16 1.85
C GLY A 30 -7.58 -5.17 2.78
N LYS A 31 -7.87 -6.35 3.34
CA LYS A 31 -8.88 -6.48 4.40
C LYS A 31 -8.45 -5.77 5.68
N ASP A 32 -7.16 -5.80 5.99
CA ASP A 32 -6.61 -5.16 7.18
C ASP A 32 -6.79 -3.62 7.11
N ASP A 33 -6.77 -3.04 5.91
CA ASP A 33 -7.08 -1.62 5.70
C ASP A 33 -8.52 -1.28 6.10
N ILE A 34 -9.47 -2.20 5.87
CA ILE A 34 -10.87 -1.98 6.25
C ILE A 34 -10.96 -1.74 7.75
N GLU A 35 -10.29 -2.55 8.57
CA GLU A 35 -10.34 -2.42 10.03
C GLU A 35 -9.83 -1.05 10.49
N VAL A 36 -8.74 -0.56 9.89
CA VAL A 36 -8.17 0.77 10.20
C VAL A 36 -9.12 1.89 9.78
N PHE A 37 -9.66 1.82 8.56
CA PHE A 37 -10.54 2.86 8.05
C PHE A 37 -11.91 2.86 8.73
N GLU A 38 -12.45 1.70 9.12
CA GLU A 38 -13.69 1.61 9.89
C GLU A 38 -13.55 2.27 11.26
N GLU A 39 -12.41 2.07 11.94
CA GLU A 39 -12.12 2.74 13.21
C GLU A 39 -11.99 4.26 13.03
N TRP A 40 -11.23 4.72 12.03
CA TRP A 40 -11.04 6.16 11.77
C TRP A 40 -12.32 6.88 11.36
N PHE A 41 -13.24 6.19 10.68
CA PHE A 41 -14.50 6.75 10.21
C PHE A 41 -15.71 6.15 10.94
N MET A 42 -15.54 5.71 12.19
CA MET A 42 -16.58 5.03 12.97
C MET A 42 -17.90 5.82 13.02
N GLU A 43 -17.82 7.16 13.07
CA GLU A 43 -18.98 8.06 13.13
C GLU A 43 -19.68 8.24 11.77
N ASN A 44 -19.06 7.79 10.67
CA ASN A 44 -19.53 7.95 9.30
C ASN A 44 -19.91 6.62 8.62
N LEU A 45 -19.92 5.49 9.33
CA LEU A 45 -20.23 4.18 8.74
C LEU A 45 -21.69 4.04 8.24
N SER A 46 -22.58 4.95 8.67
CA SER A 46 -23.93 5.08 8.09
C SER A 46 -23.91 5.61 6.66
N ASP A 47 -22.86 6.34 6.29
CA ASP A 47 -22.73 7.09 5.03
C ASP A 47 -21.64 6.49 4.13
N ILE A 48 -20.77 5.63 4.67
CA ILE A 48 -19.63 5.04 3.97
C ILE A 48 -19.69 3.52 4.07
N CYS A 49 -19.30 2.85 2.99
CA CYS A 49 -19.09 1.42 2.92
C CYS A 49 -17.68 1.16 2.39
N PHE A 50 -16.85 0.46 3.16
CA PHE A 50 -15.52 0.04 2.73
C PHE A 50 -15.58 -1.35 2.08
N HIS A 51 -14.75 -1.58 1.08
CA HIS A 51 -14.59 -2.89 0.44
C HIS A 51 -13.16 -3.08 -0.07
N ALA A 52 -12.61 -4.29 0.04
CA ALA A 52 -11.24 -4.58 -0.39
C ALA A 52 -11.21 -5.71 -1.43
N PRO A 53 -11.07 -5.40 -2.74
CA PRO A 53 -11.03 -6.41 -3.80
C PRO A 53 -9.65 -7.11 -3.93
N GLY A 54 -8.68 -6.79 -3.07
CA GLY A 54 -7.40 -7.50 -2.97
C GLY A 54 -6.30 -6.96 -3.88
N GLY A 55 -5.63 -5.90 -3.43
CA GLY A 55 -4.48 -5.24 -4.08
C GLY A 55 -4.86 -4.11 -5.03
N CYS A 56 -3.92 -3.18 -5.24
CA CYS A 56 -4.14 -1.97 -6.02
C CYS A 56 -4.70 -2.19 -7.44
N SER A 57 -4.23 -3.21 -8.18
CA SER A 57 -4.72 -3.46 -9.55
C SER A 57 -6.21 -3.81 -9.58
N ASN A 58 -6.69 -4.51 -8.56
CA ASN A 58 -8.11 -4.82 -8.43
C ASN A 58 -8.89 -3.57 -8.03
N VAL A 59 -8.39 -2.75 -7.10
CA VAL A 59 -9.01 -1.46 -6.74
C VAL A 59 -9.20 -0.58 -7.98
N GLU A 60 -8.16 -0.40 -8.79
CA GLU A 60 -8.21 0.39 -10.02
C GLU A 60 -9.24 -0.16 -11.02
N THR A 61 -9.23 -1.48 -11.23
CA THR A 61 -10.17 -2.16 -12.14
C THR A 61 -11.61 -1.99 -11.67
N PHE A 62 -11.90 -2.29 -10.40
CA PHE A 62 -13.24 -2.19 -9.83
C PHE A 62 -13.76 -0.75 -9.84
N LEU A 63 -12.90 0.21 -9.51
CA LEU A 63 -13.26 1.61 -9.53
C LEU A 63 -13.67 2.04 -10.94
N GLN A 64 -12.85 1.72 -11.95
CA GLN A 64 -13.15 2.05 -13.35
C GLN A 64 -14.45 1.38 -13.79
N GLU A 65 -14.62 0.08 -13.55
CA GLU A 65 -15.85 -0.63 -13.92
C GLU A 65 -17.09 -0.03 -13.26
N THR A 66 -16.99 0.39 -12.00
CA THR A 66 -18.12 0.95 -11.26
C THR A 66 -18.52 2.32 -11.80
N LEU A 67 -17.55 3.17 -12.13
CA LEU A 67 -17.77 4.50 -12.70
C LEU A 67 -18.34 4.43 -14.12
N GLU A 68 -17.93 3.43 -14.91
CA GLU A 68 -18.42 3.26 -16.29
C GLU A 68 -19.79 2.59 -16.36
N LYS A 69 -20.07 1.63 -15.47
CA LYS A 69 -21.21 0.70 -15.60
C LYS A 69 -22.32 0.91 -14.58
N SER A 70 -22.12 1.75 -13.55
CA SER A 70 -23.13 2.00 -12.53
C SER A 70 -23.50 3.49 -12.45
N GLU A 71 -24.72 3.79 -12.03
CA GLU A 71 -25.15 5.16 -11.73
C GLU A 71 -24.65 5.65 -10.35
N LYS A 72 -23.88 4.83 -9.62
CA LYS A 72 -23.31 5.19 -8.32
C LYS A 72 -22.16 6.17 -8.55
N GLY A 73 -22.45 7.47 -8.45
CA GLY A 73 -21.45 8.54 -8.64
C GLY A 73 -20.48 8.70 -7.47
N GLU A 74 -20.81 8.18 -6.28
CA GLU A 74 -19.98 8.32 -5.08
C GLU A 74 -19.19 7.03 -4.78
N VAL A 75 -18.25 6.72 -5.68
CA VAL A 75 -17.32 5.60 -5.54
C VAL A 75 -15.90 6.10 -5.62
N TYR A 76 -15.07 5.66 -4.68
CA TYR A 76 -13.68 6.10 -4.52
C TYR A 76 -12.77 4.90 -4.28
N GLY A 77 -11.49 5.05 -4.59
CA GLY A 77 -10.44 4.10 -4.23
C GLY A 77 -9.34 4.79 -3.44
N ILE A 78 -8.76 4.10 -2.46
CA ILE A 78 -7.56 4.52 -1.74
C ILE A 78 -6.54 3.40 -1.87
N ILE A 79 -5.34 3.73 -2.34
CA ILE A 79 -4.24 2.79 -2.53
C ILE A 79 -2.95 3.31 -1.91
N ASP A 80 -2.07 2.37 -1.58
CA ASP A 80 -0.73 2.66 -1.11
C ASP A 80 0.07 3.42 -2.16
N ARG A 81 1.03 4.19 -1.66
CA ARG A 81 1.93 4.93 -2.55
C ARG A 81 2.89 4.01 -3.25
N ASP A 82 3.41 3.01 -2.55
CA ASP A 82 4.50 2.16 -3.01
C ASP A 82 5.63 3.01 -3.64
N PHE A 83 5.95 2.74 -4.89
CA PHE A 83 6.98 3.40 -5.68
C PHE A 83 6.44 4.53 -6.58
N ARG A 84 5.17 4.93 -6.41
CA ARG A 84 4.56 6.04 -7.17
C ARG A 84 5.25 7.36 -6.84
N THR A 85 5.45 8.16 -7.88
CA THR A 85 6.10 9.46 -7.84
C THR A 85 5.26 10.50 -7.09
N LYS A 86 5.91 11.58 -6.65
CA LYS A 86 5.21 12.70 -6.01
C LYS A 86 4.18 13.35 -6.94
N GLN A 87 4.44 13.34 -8.24
CA GLN A 87 3.53 13.86 -9.27
C GLN A 87 2.25 13.03 -9.35
N GLU A 88 2.37 11.70 -9.39
CA GLU A 88 1.22 10.78 -9.39
C GLU A 88 0.37 10.96 -8.13
N VAL A 89 1.02 11.02 -6.94
CA VAL A 89 0.33 11.29 -5.68
C VAL A 89 -0.43 12.62 -5.74
N ASN A 90 0.22 13.71 -6.16
CA ASN A 90 -0.44 15.01 -6.22
C ASN A 90 -1.61 15.05 -7.22
N ALA A 91 -1.51 14.35 -8.35
CA ALA A 91 -2.60 14.26 -9.32
C ALA A 91 -3.83 13.53 -8.74
N SER A 92 -3.60 12.49 -7.92
CA SER A 92 -4.65 11.72 -7.23
C SER A 92 -5.41 12.50 -6.15
N LEU A 93 -4.93 13.68 -5.77
CA LEU A 93 -5.54 14.52 -4.73
C LEU A 93 -6.34 15.71 -5.30
N SER A 94 -6.62 15.68 -6.60
CA SER A 94 -7.47 16.69 -7.24
C SER A 94 -8.94 16.50 -6.85
N GLU A 95 -9.74 17.58 -6.91
CA GLU A 95 -11.16 17.54 -6.50
C GLU A 95 -12.02 16.60 -7.35
N SER A 96 -11.59 16.31 -8.59
CA SER A 96 -12.27 15.39 -9.50
C SER A 96 -11.73 13.96 -9.43
N ALA A 97 -10.77 13.68 -8.56
CA ALA A 97 -10.17 12.36 -8.45
C ALA A 97 -11.13 11.39 -7.74
N HIS A 98 -11.25 10.19 -8.31
CA HIS A 98 -11.92 9.06 -7.67
C HIS A 98 -10.93 8.07 -7.06
N LEU A 99 -9.66 8.09 -7.48
CA LEU A 99 -8.60 7.28 -6.93
C LEU A 99 -7.62 8.17 -6.18
N PHE A 100 -7.41 7.89 -4.89
CA PHE A 100 -6.48 8.59 -4.02
C PHE A 100 -5.29 7.69 -3.71
N ILE A 101 -4.09 8.25 -3.87
CA ILE A 101 -2.85 7.58 -3.49
C ILE A 101 -2.38 8.17 -2.17
N LEU A 102 -2.02 7.31 -1.21
CA LEU A 102 -1.48 7.77 0.07
C LEU A 102 -0.21 8.60 -0.12
N ARG A 103 0.08 9.49 0.84
CA ARG A 103 1.28 10.34 0.79
C ARG A 103 2.52 9.60 1.29
N ARG A 104 2.35 8.75 2.31
CA ARG A 104 3.40 7.85 2.83
C ARG A 104 3.40 6.55 2.03
N TYR A 105 4.44 5.73 2.20
CA TYR A 105 4.69 4.54 1.38
C TYR A 105 3.49 3.56 1.42
N ALA A 106 2.99 3.24 2.60
CA ALA A 106 1.82 2.42 2.84
C ALA A 106 0.98 2.95 4.03
N LEU A 107 -0.20 2.37 4.24
CA LEU A 107 -1.10 2.72 5.35
C LEU A 107 -0.42 2.59 6.72
N GLU A 108 0.38 1.54 6.94
CA GLU A 108 1.06 1.27 8.21
C GLU A 108 2.01 2.40 8.60
N ASN A 109 2.55 3.14 7.63
CA ASN A 109 3.39 4.30 7.94
C ASN A 109 2.64 5.40 8.69
N TYR A 110 1.30 5.44 8.64
CA TYR A 110 0.49 6.37 9.43
C TYR A 110 0.23 5.87 10.86
N LEU A 111 0.43 4.57 11.10
CA LEU A 111 0.25 3.91 12.39
C LEU A 111 1.57 3.77 13.18
N LEU A 112 2.71 3.96 12.51
CA LEU A 112 4.05 3.97 13.13
C LEU A 112 4.27 5.24 13.97
N GLU A 113 3.62 5.28 15.13
CA GLU A 113 3.86 6.28 16.19
C GLU A 113 4.65 5.62 17.33
N PRO A 114 5.84 6.14 17.69
CA PRO A 114 6.73 5.49 18.66
C PRO A 114 6.09 5.19 20.01
N PHE A 115 5.24 6.06 20.54
CA PHE A 115 4.58 5.84 21.82
C PHE A 115 3.52 4.73 21.74
N ALA A 116 2.64 4.73 20.72
CA ALA A 116 1.65 3.70 20.51
C ALA A 116 2.28 2.32 20.32
N VAL A 117 3.32 2.22 19.48
CA VAL A 117 4.06 0.96 19.26
C VAL A 117 4.72 0.47 20.55
N TRP A 118 5.29 1.38 21.34
CA TRP A 118 5.88 1.04 22.63
C TRP A 118 4.85 0.52 23.64
N GLU A 119 3.69 1.18 23.75
CA GLU A 119 2.63 0.75 24.67
C GLU A 119 2.10 -0.65 24.31
N GLU A 120 1.85 -0.92 23.02
CA GLU A 120 1.40 -2.24 22.56
C GLU A 120 2.43 -3.33 22.85
N LEU A 121 3.71 -3.09 22.52
CA LEU A 121 4.78 -4.05 22.75
C LEU A 121 5.09 -4.26 24.24
N ARG A 122 4.82 -3.28 25.09
CA ARG A 122 4.95 -3.41 26.55
C ARG A 122 3.91 -4.37 27.13
N ILE A 123 2.71 -4.41 26.56
CA ILE A 123 1.59 -5.23 27.03
C ILE A 123 1.64 -6.64 26.42
N TYR A 124 2.23 -6.80 25.23
CA TYR A 124 2.27 -8.08 24.54
C TYR A 124 3.16 -9.13 25.28
N PRO A 125 2.62 -10.29 25.71
CA PRO A 125 3.35 -11.23 26.56
C PRO A 125 4.50 -11.99 25.88
N SER A 126 4.66 -11.87 24.55
CA SER A 126 5.64 -12.65 23.80
C SER A 126 7.01 -11.94 23.73
N LYS A 127 7.91 -12.36 24.61
CA LYS A 127 9.39 -12.36 24.52
C LYS A 127 10.11 -11.25 23.70
N SER A 128 11.10 -10.67 24.38
CA SER A 128 12.38 -10.10 23.90
C SER A 128 12.46 -8.61 23.55
N PHE A 129 11.36 -7.91 23.30
CA PHE A 129 11.44 -6.48 23.00
C PHE A 129 11.50 -5.65 24.29
N LYS A 130 12.73 -5.42 24.78
CA LYS A 130 13.00 -4.60 25.97
C LYS A 130 13.36 -3.18 25.54
N VAL A 131 12.35 -2.40 25.18
CA VAL A 131 12.51 -0.97 24.91
C VAL A 131 12.00 -0.21 26.13
N ALA A 132 12.87 0.61 26.72
CA ALA A 132 12.63 1.21 28.03
C ALA A 132 11.49 2.26 28.01
N ASP A 133 11.42 3.05 26.95
CA ASP A 133 10.48 4.15 26.77
C ASP A 133 10.24 4.44 25.28
N SER A 134 9.33 5.37 24.98
CA SER A 134 8.98 5.76 23.62
C SER A 134 10.15 6.41 22.84
N SER A 135 11.10 7.06 23.51
CA SER A 135 12.28 7.64 22.84
C SER A 135 13.26 6.57 22.40
N ALA A 136 13.44 5.52 23.21
CA ALA A 136 14.17 4.33 22.83
C ALA A 136 13.47 3.59 21.68
N MET A 137 12.13 3.59 21.65
CA MET A 137 11.36 2.99 20.55
C MET A 137 11.61 3.70 19.22
N GLU A 138 11.56 5.02 19.22
CA GLU A 138 11.87 5.83 18.02
C GLU A 138 13.24 5.48 17.45
N LYS A 139 14.27 5.35 18.30
CA LYS A 139 15.63 4.98 17.87
C LYS A 139 15.70 3.58 17.26
N GLU A 140 15.00 2.61 17.84
CA GLU A 140 14.95 1.25 17.29
C GLU A 140 14.16 1.20 15.96
N LEU A 141 13.06 1.94 15.85
CA LEU A 141 12.31 2.06 14.59
C LEU A 141 13.17 2.69 13.47
N LEU A 142 13.88 3.78 13.76
CA LEU A 142 14.79 4.41 12.79
C LEU A 142 15.93 3.47 12.38
N LYS A 143 16.47 2.71 13.32
CA LYS A 143 17.49 1.68 13.03
C LYS A 143 16.93 0.57 12.15
N LEU A 144 15.69 0.13 12.35
CA LEU A 144 15.02 -0.82 11.46
C LEU A 144 14.84 -0.23 10.06
N CYS A 145 14.45 1.04 9.95
CA CYS A 145 14.37 1.73 8.65
C CYS A 145 15.72 1.72 7.91
N GLU A 146 16.82 2.03 8.60
CA GLU A 146 18.16 1.97 8.02
C GLU A 146 18.56 0.54 7.59
N GLN A 147 18.21 -0.47 8.38
CA GLN A 147 18.46 -1.87 8.02
C GLN A 147 17.65 -2.32 6.80
N LEU A 148 16.48 -1.73 6.57
CA LEU A 148 15.59 -2.04 5.45
C LEU A 148 15.94 -1.28 4.17
N LYS A 149 16.74 -0.22 4.27
CA LYS A 149 17.01 0.75 3.19
C LYS A 149 17.43 0.10 1.87
N THR A 150 18.42 -0.79 1.89
CA THR A 150 18.89 -1.49 0.69
C THR A 150 17.81 -2.41 0.11
N LEU A 151 17.02 -3.07 0.95
CA LEU A 151 15.94 -3.96 0.52
C LEU A 151 14.84 -3.17 -0.21
N ILE A 152 14.44 -2.02 0.34
CA ILE A 152 13.46 -1.14 -0.29
C ILE A 152 14.01 -0.56 -1.61
N ALA A 153 15.27 -0.13 -1.62
CA ALA A 153 15.96 0.32 -2.84
C ALA A 153 15.96 -0.77 -3.92
N ALA A 154 16.26 -2.02 -3.56
CA ALA A 154 16.22 -3.15 -4.48
C ALA A 154 14.80 -3.44 -5.01
N ASN A 155 13.78 -3.38 -4.15
CA ASN A 155 12.38 -3.53 -4.59
C ASN A 155 11.97 -2.39 -5.54
N SER A 156 12.43 -1.15 -5.33
CA SER A 156 12.22 -0.05 -6.25
C SER A 156 12.86 -0.31 -7.62
N VAL A 157 14.09 -0.83 -7.65
CA VAL A 157 14.75 -1.21 -8.92
C VAL A 157 14.01 -2.34 -9.63
N ILE A 158 13.50 -3.32 -8.88
CA ILE A 158 12.68 -4.41 -9.45
C ILE A 158 11.38 -3.86 -10.04
N TYR A 159 10.71 -2.95 -9.34
CA TYR A 159 9.50 -2.30 -9.80
C TYR A 159 9.74 -1.55 -11.12
N GLU A 160 10.80 -0.72 -11.19
CA GLU A 160 11.13 0.05 -12.39
C GLU A 160 11.57 -0.79 -13.58
N ALA A 161 12.11 -1.98 -13.33
CA ALA A 161 12.50 -2.89 -14.40
C ALA A 161 11.27 -3.47 -15.13
N SER A 162 10.09 -3.47 -14.51
CA SER A 162 8.83 -3.99 -15.08
C SER A 162 8.94 -5.40 -15.65
N THR A 163 9.80 -6.25 -15.06
CA THR A 163 10.10 -7.61 -15.55
C THR A 163 9.17 -8.68 -14.99
N GLY A 164 8.25 -8.33 -14.09
CA GLY A 164 7.47 -9.30 -13.32
C GLY A 164 8.30 -10.09 -12.29
N ALA A 165 9.55 -9.66 -12.04
CA ALA A 165 10.40 -10.27 -11.04
C ALA A 165 9.80 -10.12 -9.63
N LYS A 166 9.96 -11.15 -8.80
CA LYS A 166 9.40 -11.15 -7.44
C LYS A 166 10.15 -10.18 -6.53
N TYR A 167 9.38 -9.41 -5.75
CA TYR A 167 9.91 -8.56 -4.69
C TYR A 167 10.50 -9.37 -3.53
N PHE A 168 11.42 -8.74 -2.79
CA PHE A 168 11.83 -9.22 -1.48
C PHE A 168 10.65 -9.06 -0.50
N LYS A 169 10.37 -10.12 0.25
CA LYS A 169 9.31 -10.17 1.27
C LYS A 169 9.92 -10.19 2.67
N GLU A 170 9.09 -10.27 3.70
CA GLU A 170 9.51 -10.54 5.08
C GLU A 170 10.37 -11.82 5.19
N GLY A 171 11.34 -11.83 6.11
CA GLY A 171 12.19 -12.99 6.40
C GLY A 171 13.52 -13.07 5.65
N TYR A 172 13.82 -12.15 4.73
CA TYR A 172 15.17 -12.03 4.16
C TYR A 172 16.15 -11.46 5.20
N ILE A 173 17.42 -11.87 5.16
CA ILE A 173 18.46 -11.29 6.03
C ILE A 173 18.67 -9.82 5.59
N MET A 174 18.09 -8.91 6.36
CA MET A 174 17.92 -7.51 5.98
C MET A 174 19.24 -6.73 5.96
N SER A 175 20.25 -7.17 6.70
CA SER A 175 21.51 -6.45 6.87
C SER A 175 22.61 -6.78 5.85
N ASP A 176 22.41 -7.76 4.95
CA ASP A 176 23.45 -8.15 3.98
C ASP A 176 23.22 -7.50 2.61
N ARG A 177 23.75 -6.28 2.47
CA ARG A 177 23.67 -5.49 1.24
C ARG A 177 24.22 -6.23 0.02
N ALA A 178 25.34 -6.94 0.15
CA ALA A 178 25.97 -7.64 -0.96
C ALA A 178 25.09 -8.78 -1.47
N ASN A 179 24.48 -9.55 -0.56
CA ASN A 179 23.52 -10.59 -0.91
C ASN A 179 22.26 -10.01 -1.57
N ILE A 180 21.71 -8.90 -1.08
CA ILE A 180 20.54 -8.23 -1.71
C ILE A 180 20.86 -7.83 -3.16
N ILE A 181 22.02 -7.21 -3.40
CA ILE A 181 22.46 -6.81 -4.75
C ILE A 181 22.61 -8.05 -5.65
N GLN A 182 23.27 -9.10 -5.16
CA GLN A 182 23.47 -10.32 -5.93
C GLN A 182 22.14 -11.00 -6.28
N GLN A 183 21.19 -11.05 -5.36
CA GLN A 183 19.87 -11.61 -5.62
C GLN A 183 19.06 -10.76 -6.60
N THR A 184 19.15 -9.44 -6.48
CA THR A 184 18.49 -8.51 -7.42
C THR A 184 19.04 -8.67 -8.83
N SER A 185 20.36 -8.77 -8.98
CA SER A 185 21.02 -9.06 -10.26
C SER A 185 20.53 -10.36 -10.88
N LYS A 186 20.44 -11.44 -10.09
CA LYS A 186 19.87 -12.72 -10.55
C LYS A 186 18.41 -12.60 -10.98
N ARG A 187 17.58 -11.90 -10.21
CA ARG A 187 16.14 -11.73 -10.50
C ARG A 187 15.88 -10.93 -11.78
N LEU A 188 16.70 -9.92 -12.03
CA LEU A 188 16.57 -9.05 -13.20
C LEU A 188 17.37 -9.54 -14.41
N ASN A 189 18.23 -10.53 -14.23
CA ASN A 189 19.23 -10.97 -15.21
C ASN A 189 20.08 -9.79 -15.73
N TRP A 190 20.53 -8.94 -14.80
CA TRP A 190 21.34 -7.75 -15.09
C TRP A 190 22.75 -7.91 -14.53
N GLU A 191 23.72 -7.24 -15.15
CA GLU A 191 25.08 -7.11 -14.65
C GLU A 191 25.11 -6.57 -13.21
N LEU A 192 25.96 -7.15 -12.37
CA LEU A 192 26.02 -6.83 -10.94
C LEU A 192 26.33 -5.35 -10.71
N ALA A 193 27.30 -4.80 -11.46
CA ALA A 193 27.69 -3.39 -11.36
C ALA A 193 26.52 -2.44 -11.71
N LYS A 194 25.70 -2.78 -12.70
CA LYS A 194 24.52 -1.99 -13.06
C LYS A 194 23.49 -1.97 -11.93
N VAL A 195 23.25 -3.13 -11.32
CA VAL A 195 22.29 -3.28 -10.21
C VAL A 195 22.77 -2.55 -8.97
N GLU A 196 24.04 -2.68 -8.63
CA GLU A 196 24.65 -1.95 -7.52
C GLU A 196 24.52 -0.44 -7.70
N GLN A 197 24.84 0.08 -8.89
CA GLN A 197 24.67 1.49 -9.20
C GLN A 197 23.21 1.93 -9.02
N LYS A 198 22.26 1.17 -9.55
CA LYS A 198 20.82 1.50 -9.46
C LYS A 198 20.30 1.47 -8.03
N ILE A 199 20.72 0.51 -7.23
CA ILE A 199 20.37 0.44 -5.81
C ILE A 199 20.96 1.65 -5.07
N ALA A 200 22.22 2.00 -5.31
CA ALA A 200 22.83 3.17 -4.68
C ALA A 200 22.11 4.48 -5.04
N GLU A 201 21.67 4.64 -6.29
CA GLU A 201 20.84 5.78 -6.72
C GLU A 201 19.53 5.87 -5.91
N LYS A 202 18.88 4.74 -5.62
CA LYS A 202 17.65 4.68 -4.81
C LYS A 202 17.89 4.90 -3.32
N GLU A 203 18.99 4.38 -2.77
CA GLU A 203 19.38 4.59 -1.38
C GLU A 203 19.55 6.08 -1.04
N ILE A 204 19.94 6.93 -1.99
CA ILE A 204 20.07 8.39 -1.77
C ILE A 204 18.70 9.07 -1.58
N ILE A 205 17.65 8.54 -2.22
CA ILE A 205 16.30 9.11 -2.19
C ILE A 205 15.57 8.67 -0.92
N ILE A 206 15.85 7.45 -0.44
CA ILE A 206 15.33 6.89 0.80
C ILE A 206 16.17 7.45 1.95
N GLN A 207 15.85 8.66 2.41
CA GLN A 207 16.42 9.30 3.60
C GLN A 207 15.55 9.04 4.82
#